data_AF-A0A174VTC0-F1
#
_entry.id   AF-A0A174VTC0-F1
#
_cell.length_a   1.000
_cell.length_b   1.000
_cell.length_c   1.000
_cell.angle_alpha   90.00
_cell.angle_beta   90.00
_cell.angle_gamma   90.00
#
_symmetry.space_group_name_H-M   'P 1'
#
loop_
_entity.id
_entity.type
_entity.pdbx_description
1 polymer ?
#
loop_
_entity_poly.entity_id
_entity_poly.type
_entity_poly.pdbx_seq_one_letter_code
_entity_poly.pdbx_strand_id
1 'polypeptide(L)'
;MYRKREREFQYPPGIEKIIEDVIGGGTIDRRDLQNALFNGKALDELPPIVIVVKDPETGLYHVLKTALVSEAAAADATAYKVAKNHLFGVGDFVTIGGALTGASDKITAIDKSNAEFDTITLEATIGAAAKGQVLVQAKDKQAAKAAKLPYDGELVITMNKVDLTVANQQSGLLVRGTVNESCMPFPVDKDLKALMSFIRFV
;
A
#
# COMPACT_ATOMS: atom_id res chain seq x y z
N MET A 1 -14.06 33.28 -2.84
CA MET A 1 -13.57 31.91 -3.07
C MET A 1 -14.78 30.98 -3.05
N TYR A 2 -15.26 30.56 -4.22
CA TYR A 2 -16.44 29.69 -4.32
C TYR A 2 -16.02 28.27 -3.91
N ARG A 3 -16.25 27.89 -2.66
CA ARG A 3 -16.15 26.48 -2.26
C ARG A 3 -17.39 25.78 -2.81
N LYS A 4 -17.24 25.13 -3.96
CA LYS A 4 -18.23 24.19 -4.48
C LYS A 4 -18.50 23.18 -3.36
N ARG A 5 -19.74 23.07 -2.90
CA ARG A 5 -20.14 22.06 -1.91
C ARG A 5 -20.17 20.73 -2.65
N GLU A 6 -19.03 20.07 -2.71
CA GLU A 6 -18.96 18.70 -3.21
C GLU A 6 -19.75 17.84 -2.23
N ARG A 7 -20.73 17.07 -2.76
CA ARG A 7 -21.45 16.03 -2.00
C ARG A 7 -20.57 14.80 -1.77
N GLU A 8 -19.37 14.79 -2.36
CA GLU A 8 -18.40 13.71 -2.28
C GLU A 8 -17.73 13.66 -0.91
N PHE A 9 -17.42 12.43 -0.50
CA PHE A 9 -16.66 12.14 0.71
C PHE A 9 -15.30 12.86 0.65
N GLN A 10 -15.00 13.67 1.67
CA GLN A 10 -13.68 14.27 1.82
C GLN A 10 -12.83 13.40 2.74
N TYR A 11 -11.65 13.00 2.26
CA TYR A 11 -10.67 12.35 3.12
C TYR A 11 -10.20 13.31 4.21
N PRO A 12 -10.00 12.82 5.44
CA PRO A 12 -9.45 13.65 6.51
C PRO A 12 -8.07 14.18 6.09
N PRO A 13 -7.80 15.49 6.26
CA PRO A 13 -6.49 16.04 5.98
C PRO A 13 -5.48 15.49 6.98
N GLY A 14 -4.61 14.58 6.53
CA GLY A 14 -3.57 13.97 7.36
C GLY A 14 -2.16 14.52 7.11
N ILE A 15 -1.93 15.37 6.10
CA ILE A 15 -0.63 16.03 5.89
C ILE A 15 -0.60 17.30 6.74
N GLU A 16 0.21 17.29 7.79
CA GLU A 16 0.31 18.41 8.73
C GLU A 16 1.33 19.46 8.27
N LYS A 17 2.40 19.00 7.60
CA LYS A 17 3.47 19.88 7.12
C LYS A 17 4.08 19.33 5.84
N ILE A 18 4.23 20.20 4.85
CA ILE A 18 4.96 19.94 3.62
C ILE A 18 6.26 20.75 3.69
N ILE A 19 7.40 20.08 3.54
CA ILE A 19 8.73 20.71 3.48
C ILE A 19 9.28 20.60 2.07
N GLU A 20 9.13 19.42 1.45
CA GLU A 20 9.61 19.12 0.10
C GLU A 20 8.62 18.21 -0.60
N ASP A 21 8.28 18.56 -1.83
CA ASP A 21 7.47 17.77 -2.75
C ASP A 21 8.23 17.51 -4.05
N VAL A 22 7.78 16.52 -4.82
CA VAL A 22 8.30 16.29 -6.17
C VAL A 22 7.81 17.42 -7.07
N ILE A 23 8.75 18.24 -7.56
CA ILE A 23 8.44 19.36 -8.45
C ILE A 23 7.73 18.84 -9.72
N GLY A 24 6.56 19.40 -10.01
CA GLY A 24 5.72 18.97 -11.14
C GLY A 24 4.88 17.72 -10.87
N GLY A 25 5.00 17.12 -9.68
CA GLY A 25 4.28 15.91 -9.27
C GLY A 25 4.83 14.64 -9.89
N GLY A 26 4.05 13.56 -9.79
CA GLY A 26 4.34 12.29 -10.42
C GLY A 26 3.09 11.59 -10.92
N THR A 27 3.26 10.79 -11.96
CA THR A 27 2.18 10.02 -12.57
C THR A 27 2.04 8.68 -11.85
N ILE A 28 0.85 8.40 -11.31
CA ILE A 28 0.55 7.12 -10.68
C ILE A 28 0.13 6.12 -11.75
N ASP A 29 0.79 4.96 -11.79
CA ASP A 29 0.41 3.87 -12.68
C ASP A 29 -0.79 3.11 -12.10
N ARG A 30 -1.89 3.08 -12.86
CA ARG A 30 -3.10 2.37 -12.43
C ARG A 30 -3.04 0.86 -12.69
N ARG A 31 -2.10 0.37 -13.50
CA ARG A 31 -2.09 -1.04 -13.97
C ARG A 31 -2.09 -2.02 -12.81
N ASP A 32 -1.32 -1.74 -11.77
CA ASP A 32 -1.20 -2.61 -10.59
C ASP A 32 -2.46 -2.63 -9.73
N LEU A 33 -3.37 -1.67 -9.92
CA LEU A 33 -4.63 -1.55 -9.17
C LEU A 33 -5.82 -2.18 -9.90
N GLN A 34 -5.66 -2.61 -11.16
CA GLN A 34 -6.78 -3.17 -11.94
C GLN A 34 -7.36 -4.45 -11.32
N ASN A 35 -6.50 -5.26 -10.68
CA ASN A 35 -6.89 -6.50 -10.01
C ASN A 35 -7.22 -6.28 -8.52
N ALA A 36 -7.03 -5.07 -8.01
CA ALA A 36 -7.31 -4.72 -6.63
C ALA A 36 -8.81 -4.45 -6.47
N LEU A 37 -9.43 -5.13 -5.51
CA LEU A 37 -10.84 -4.89 -5.17
C LEU A 37 -10.95 -4.23 -3.80
N PHE A 38 -11.58 -3.07 -3.75
CA PHE A 38 -11.89 -2.35 -2.52
C PHE A 38 -13.37 -2.57 -2.19
N ASN A 39 -13.67 -3.18 -1.04
CA ASN A 39 -15.03 -3.56 -0.65
C ASN A 39 -15.81 -4.31 -1.77
N GLY A 40 -15.14 -5.22 -2.48
CA GLY A 40 -15.72 -6.01 -3.56
C GLY A 40 -15.95 -5.26 -4.88
N LYS A 41 -15.48 -4.02 -5.01
CA LYS A 41 -15.58 -3.22 -6.25
C LYS A 41 -14.18 -2.77 -6.72
N ALA A 42 -14.06 -2.45 -8.00
CA ALA A 42 -12.90 -1.73 -8.48
C ALA A 42 -12.81 -0.37 -7.76
N LEU A 43 -11.59 0.06 -7.46
CA LEU A 43 -11.36 1.36 -6.85
C LEU A 43 -11.37 2.41 -7.96
N ASP A 44 -12.39 3.27 -7.98
CA ASP A 44 -12.50 4.37 -8.95
C ASP A 44 -11.59 5.56 -8.58
N GLU A 45 -11.22 5.68 -7.31
CA GLU A 45 -10.41 6.79 -6.80
C GLU A 45 -9.42 6.30 -5.74
N LEU A 46 -8.15 6.60 -5.92
CA LEU A 46 -7.13 6.39 -4.89
C LEU A 46 -7.23 7.51 -3.84
N PRO A 47 -7.33 7.19 -2.54
CA PRO A 47 -7.26 8.19 -1.49
C PRO A 47 -5.91 8.93 -1.51
N PRO A 48 -5.85 10.17 -0.96
CA PRO A 48 -4.58 10.80 -0.65
C PRO A 48 -3.88 10.05 0.48
N ILE A 49 -2.62 10.39 0.73
CA ILE A 49 -1.78 9.86 1.80
C ILE A 49 -1.46 8.37 1.60
N VAL A 50 -1.41 7.93 0.35
CA VAL A 50 -1.02 6.57 -0.04
C VAL A 50 0.46 6.55 -0.36
N ILE A 51 1.15 5.52 0.11
CA ILE A 51 2.56 5.32 -0.19
C ILE A 51 2.69 4.81 -1.63
N VAL A 52 3.54 5.48 -2.39
CA VAL A 52 3.91 5.09 -3.74
C VAL A 52 5.43 4.96 -3.84
N VAL A 53 5.88 4.02 -4.66
CA VAL A 53 7.29 3.81 -4.97
C VAL A 53 7.55 4.19 -6.42
N LYS A 54 8.63 4.91 -6.67
CA LYS A 54 9.03 5.25 -8.04
C LYS A 54 9.62 4.02 -8.74
N ASP A 55 9.17 3.76 -9.96
CA ASP A 55 9.88 2.88 -10.89
C ASP A 55 11.02 3.68 -11.55
N PRO A 56 12.30 3.32 -11.33
CA PRO A 56 13.42 4.02 -11.92
C PRO A 56 13.51 3.84 -13.45
N GLU A 57 12.92 2.79 -14.03
CA GLU A 57 12.97 2.51 -15.46
C GLU A 57 11.99 3.37 -16.25
N THR A 58 10.74 3.46 -15.77
CA THR A 58 9.67 4.22 -16.46
C THR A 58 9.48 5.63 -15.91
N GLY A 59 9.92 5.89 -14.67
CA GLY A 59 9.65 7.13 -13.95
C GLY A 59 8.23 7.25 -13.40
N LEU A 60 7.38 6.23 -13.60
CA LEU A 60 6.03 6.17 -13.03
C LEU A 60 6.09 5.80 -11.55
N TYR A 61 5.02 6.13 -10.82
CA TYR A 61 4.87 5.79 -9.41
C TYR A 61 3.84 4.69 -9.25
N HIS A 62 4.20 3.66 -8.51
CA HIS A 62 3.36 2.49 -8.26
C HIS A 62 2.90 2.48 -6.81
N VAL A 63 1.63 2.18 -6.55
CA VAL A 63 1.12 2.09 -5.18
C VAL A 63 1.76 0.91 -4.47
N LEU A 64 2.40 1.18 -3.33
CA LEU A 64 2.91 0.12 -2.46
C LEU A 64 1.74 -0.45 -1.65
N LYS A 65 1.34 -1.68 -1.98
CA LYS A 65 0.19 -2.32 -1.32
C LYS A 65 0.59 -2.86 0.05
N THR A 66 -0.25 -2.59 1.06
CA THR A 66 -0.10 -3.14 2.40
C THR A 66 -1.42 -3.65 2.95
N ALA A 67 -1.37 -4.58 3.91
CA ALA A 67 -2.54 -5.09 4.63
C ALA A 67 -2.22 -5.39 6.09
N LEU A 68 -3.17 -5.14 7.00
CA LEU A 68 -3.02 -5.43 8.41
C LEU A 68 -3.42 -6.88 8.69
N VAL A 69 -2.63 -7.63 9.42
CA VAL A 69 -2.93 -9.00 9.84
C VAL A 69 -3.99 -8.99 10.94
N SER A 70 -5.16 -9.58 10.68
CA SER A 70 -6.30 -9.61 11.61
C SER A 70 -6.18 -10.67 12.69
N GLU A 71 -5.49 -11.77 12.39
CA GLU A 71 -5.31 -12.92 13.28
C GLU A 71 -3.93 -13.53 13.07
N ALA A 72 -3.35 -14.10 14.14
CA ALA A 72 -2.04 -14.73 14.04
C ALA A 72 -2.08 -15.94 13.10
N ALA A 73 -1.08 -16.05 12.23
CA ALA A 73 -0.85 -17.17 11.33
C ALA A 73 0.37 -17.97 11.80
N ALA A 74 0.26 -19.30 11.76
CA ALA A 74 1.35 -20.21 12.10
C ALA A 74 2.49 -20.16 11.08
N ALA A 75 3.65 -20.70 11.44
CA ALA A 75 4.87 -20.63 10.60
C ALA A 75 4.77 -21.43 9.30
N ASP A 76 3.85 -22.39 9.23
CA ASP A 76 3.54 -23.25 8.10
C ASP A 76 2.22 -22.85 7.40
N ALA A 77 1.57 -21.79 7.88
CA ALA A 77 0.31 -21.32 7.31
C ALA A 77 0.52 -20.81 5.88
N THR A 78 -0.39 -21.20 4.99
CA THR A 78 -0.49 -20.67 3.63
C THR A 78 -1.67 -19.70 3.48
N ALA A 79 -2.54 -19.61 4.49
CA ALA A 79 -3.66 -18.69 4.54
C ALA A 79 -3.44 -17.66 5.65
N TYR A 80 -3.52 -16.39 5.30
CA TYR A 80 -3.32 -15.25 6.19
C TYR A 80 -4.58 -14.40 6.23
N LYS A 81 -5.13 -14.19 7.43
CA LYS A 81 -6.30 -13.33 7.62
C LYS A 81 -5.85 -11.89 7.77
N VAL A 82 -6.39 -11.01 6.94
CA VAL A 82 -6.06 -9.59 6.91
C VAL A 82 -7.31 -8.73 7.06
N ALA A 83 -7.13 -7.48 7.48
CA ALA A 83 -8.19 -6.50 7.57
C ALA A 83 -8.74 -6.22 6.17
N LYS A 84 -10.02 -5.88 6.10
CA LYS A 84 -10.70 -5.51 4.85
C LYS A 84 -10.01 -4.31 4.19
N ASN A 85 -10.34 -4.11 2.92
CA ASN A 85 -9.99 -2.90 2.16
C ASN A 85 -8.50 -2.74 1.83
N HIS A 86 -7.74 -3.83 1.80
CA HIS A 86 -6.40 -3.82 1.22
C HIS A 86 -6.44 -3.77 -0.31
N LEU A 87 -5.33 -3.33 -0.93
CA LEU A 87 -5.21 -3.23 -2.39
C LEU A 87 -4.54 -4.44 -3.05
N PHE A 88 -4.28 -5.52 -2.31
CA PHE A 88 -3.79 -6.76 -2.91
C PHE A 88 -4.81 -7.40 -3.86
N GLY A 89 -4.31 -7.89 -4.98
CA GLY A 89 -4.98 -8.73 -5.97
C GLY A 89 -4.30 -10.09 -6.12
N VAL A 90 -4.97 -11.02 -6.80
CA VAL A 90 -4.37 -12.33 -7.12
C VAL A 90 -3.19 -12.12 -8.08
N GLY A 91 -2.07 -12.81 -7.81
CA GLY A 91 -0.82 -12.68 -8.56
C GLY A 91 0.19 -11.70 -7.94
N ASP A 92 -0.21 -10.86 -6.98
CA ASP A 92 0.72 -10.05 -6.21
C ASP A 92 1.62 -10.93 -5.32
N PHE A 93 2.84 -10.48 -5.05
CA PHE A 93 3.73 -11.11 -4.07
C PHE A 93 3.71 -10.33 -2.77
N VAL A 94 3.78 -11.02 -1.63
CA VAL A 94 3.73 -10.41 -0.31
C VAL A 94 4.79 -10.96 0.62
N THR A 95 5.24 -10.13 1.56
CA THR A 95 6.13 -10.51 2.67
C THR A 95 5.62 -9.93 3.98
N ILE A 96 6.13 -10.44 5.11
CA ILE A 96 5.76 -9.97 6.45
C ILE A 96 6.68 -8.81 6.83
N GLY A 97 6.08 -7.63 7.00
CA GLY A 97 6.72 -6.40 7.49
C GLY A 97 7.67 -5.71 6.51
N GLY A 98 7.83 -4.41 6.70
CA GLY A 98 8.73 -3.53 5.96
C GLY A 98 10.22 -3.77 6.17
N ALA A 99 10.60 -4.65 7.11
CA ALA A 99 11.98 -5.09 7.27
C ALA A 99 12.48 -5.92 6.07
N LEU A 100 11.56 -6.51 5.30
CA LEU A 100 11.86 -7.35 4.13
C LEU A 100 12.81 -8.52 4.45
N THR A 101 12.82 -8.96 5.71
CA THR A 101 13.64 -10.10 6.17
C THR A 101 12.92 -11.43 6.04
N GLY A 102 11.60 -11.42 5.86
CA GLY A 102 10.78 -12.61 5.66
C GLY A 102 10.98 -13.22 4.26
N ALA A 103 10.40 -14.40 4.05
CA ALA A 103 10.21 -14.91 2.69
C ALA A 103 9.09 -14.11 2.01
N SER A 104 9.03 -14.17 0.68
CA SER A 104 7.91 -13.64 -0.10
C SER A 104 7.35 -14.69 -1.03
N ASP A 105 6.03 -14.71 -1.18
CA ASP A 105 5.38 -15.62 -2.10
C ASP A 105 4.11 -15.00 -2.72
N LYS A 106 3.64 -15.64 -3.78
CA LYS A 106 2.54 -15.20 -4.64
C LYS A 106 1.20 -15.48 -4.00
N ILE A 107 0.29 -14.51 -4.10
CA ILE A 107 -1.12 -14.66 -3.77
C ILE A 107 -1.82 -15.47 -4.86
N THR A 108 -2.41 -16.59 -4.48
CA THR A 108 -3.14 -17.49 -5.38
C THR A 108 -4.65 -17.28 -5.31
N ALA A 109 -5.17 -16.87 -4.15
CA ALA A 109 -6.58 -16.56 -3.97
C ALA A 109 -6.79 -15.52 -2.87
N ILE A 110 -7.88 -14.78 -2.96
CA ILE A 110 -8.34 -13.86 -1.92
C ILE A 110 -9.82 -14.13 -1.68
N ASP A 111 -10.16 -14.64 -0.51
CA ASP A 111 -11.54 -14.81 -0.08
C ASP A 111 -12.02 -13.57 0.67
N LYS A 112 -13.04 -12.91 0.14
CA LYS A 112 -13.65 -11.69 0.69
C LYS A 112 -15.06 -11.89 1.24
N SER A 113 -15.50 -13.15 1.35
CA SER A 113 -16.86 -13.51 1.78
C SER A 113 -17.16 -13.17 3.23
N ASN A 114 -16.15 -13.16 4.09
CA ASN A 114 -16.30 -12.80 5.50
C ASN A 114 -16.44 -11.28 5.66
N ALA A 115 -17.32 -10.84 6.57
CA ALA A 115 -17.58 -9.43 6.81
C ALA A 115 -16.45 -8.72 7.57
N GLU A 116 -15.71 -9.43 8.42
CA GLU A 116 -14.72 -8.86 9.35
C GLU A 116 -13.29 -8.87 8.79
N PHE A 117 -12.95 -9.85 7.96
CA PHE A 117 -11.60 -10.03 7.42
C PHE A 117 -11.63 -10.58 5.99
N ASP A 118 -10.54 -10.36 5.27
CA ASP A 118 -10.24 -11.05 4.01
C ASP A 118 -9.21 -12.15 4.29
N THR A 119 -9.30 -13.27 3.58
CA THR A 119 -8.31 -14.35 3.68
C THR A 119 -7.47 -14.39 2.42
N ILE A 120 -6.17 -14.13 2.57
CA ILE A 120 -5.19 -14.21 1.49
C ILE A 120 -4.55 -15.60 1.54
N THR A 121 -4.65 -16.34 0.44
CA THR A 121 -3.99 -17.62 0.27
C THR A 121 -2.74 -17.45 -0.59
N LEU A 122 -1.61 -17.96 -0.11
CA LEU A 122 -0.31 -17.92 -0.77
C LEU A 122 0.07 -19.28 -1.34
N GLU A 123 0.95 -19.28 -2.33
CA GLU A 123 1.46 -20.50 -2.96
C GLU A 123 2.36 -21.31 -2.00
N ALA A 124 3.15 -20.64 -1.17
CA ALA A 124 3.82 -21.24 -0.03
C ALA A 124 3.79 -20.28 1.18
N THR A 125 4.17 -20.81 2.35
CA THR A 125 4.22 -20.01 3.57
C THR A 125 5.30 -18.95 3.50
N ILE A 126 5.01 -17.76 4.05
CA ILE A 126 5.96 -16.66 4.24
C ILE A 126 6.44 -16.57 5.70
N GLY A 127 6.08 -17.56 6.52
CA GLY A 127 6.40 -17.65 7.95
C GLY A 127 5.25 -17.20 8.85
N ALA A 128 5.53 -17.14 10.16
CA ALA A 128 4.51 -16.79 11.15
C ALA A 128 4.23 -15.27 11.11
N ALA A 129 2.95 -14.91 11.08
CA ALA A 129 2.50 -13.53 11.17
C ALA A 129 1.73 -13.33 12.47
N ALA A 130 2.08 -12.31 13.26
CA ALA A 130 1.33 -11.94 14.46
C ALA A 130 0.19 -10.99 14.12
N LYS A 131 -0.89 -11.04 14.92
CA LYS A 131 -1.98 -10.06 14.82
C LYS A 131 -1.44 -8.64 14.97
N GLY A 132 -1.87 -7.74 14.09
CA GLY A 132 -1.42 -6.34 14.05
C GLY A 132 -0.11 -6.11 13.29
N GLN A 133 0.54 -7.14 12.77
CA GLN A 133 1.63 -6.96 11.79
C GLN A 133 1.09 -6.52 10.43
N VAL A 134 1.97 -5.98 9.59
CA VAL A 134 1.63 -5.52 8.25
C VAL A 134 2.23 -6.46 7.22
N LEU A 135 1.42 -6.93 6.28
CA LEU A 135 1.90 -7.55 5.05
C LEU A 135 2.22 -6.45 4.04
N VAL A 136 3.38 -6.56 3.41
CA VAL A 136 3.90 -5.57 2.45
C VAL A 136 4.09 -6.25 1.10
N GLN A 137 3.77 -5.54 0.02
CA GLN A 137 4.01 -6.02 -1.33
C GLN A 137 5.50 -6.26 -1.58
N ALA A 138 5.81 -7.39 -2.21
CA ALA A 138 7.15 -7.78 -2.63
C ALA A 138 7.25 -7.83 -4.16
N LYS A 139 8.47 -7.83 -4.69
CA LYS A 139 8.73 -7.90 -6.13
C LYS A 139 8.38 -9.25 -6.75
N ASP A 140 8.82 -10.32 -6.12
CA ASP A 140 8.77 -11.69 -6.64
C ASP A 140 8.88 -12.69 -5.50
N LYS A 141 8.85 -13.99 -5.83
CA LYS A 141 9.05 -15.07 -4.85
C LYS A 141 10.50 -15.11 -4.40
N GLN A 142 10.76 -14.85 -3.13
CA GLN A 142 12.11 -14.79 -2.59
C GLN A 142 12.23 -15.55 -1.28
N ALA A 143 13.41 -16.11 -1.06
CA ALA A 143 13.75 -16.75 0.20
C ALA A 143 13.84 -15.72 1.33
N ALA A 144 13.78 -16.18 2.57
CA ALA A 144 13.99 -15.32 3.73
C ALA A 144 15.32 -14.54 3.61
N LYS A 145 15.29 -13.27 4.06
CA LYS A 145 16.39 -12.29 3.98
C LYS A 145 16.74 -11.78 2.57
N ALA A 146 16.02 -12.22 1.54
CA ALA A 146 16.23 -11.75 0.19
C ALA A 146 15.15 -10.77 -0.28
N ALA A 147 13.98 -10.72 0.37
CA ALA A 147 12.80 -9.98 -0.09
C ALA A 147 13.12 -8.51 -0.40
N LYS A 148 12.48 -8.01 -1.46
CA LYS A 148 12.62 -6.63 -1.92
C LYS A 148 11.26 -6.02 -2.24
N LEU A 149 11.19 -4.69 -2.16
CA LEU A 149 10.06 -3.94 -2.68
C LEU A 149 9.95 -4.15 -4.21
N PRO A 150 8.75 -3.97 -4.79
CA PRO A 150 8.53 -4.15 -6.22
C PRO A 150 9.47 -3.30 -7.10
N TYR A 151 9.83 -2.11 -6.61
CA TYR A 151 10.72 -1.17 -7.29
C TYR A 151 11.77 -0.62 -6.32
N ASP A 152 12.95 -0.30 -6.85
CA ASP A 152 14.11 0.18 -6.07
C ASP A 152 14.15 1.71 -5.91
N GLY A 153 13.12 2.43 -6.39
CA GLY A 153 13.04 3.89 -6.29
C GLY A 153 12.59 4.41 -4.93
N GLU A 154 12.50 5.72 -4.84
CA GLU A 154 12.11 6.42 -3.60
C GLU A 154 10.63 6.16 -3.25
N LEU A 155 10.38 5.98 -1.95
CA LEU A 155 9.04 5.93 -1.37
C LEU A 155 8.58 7.34 -1.00
N VAL A 156 7.46 7.75 -1.59
CA VAL A 156 6.85 9.07 -1.37
C VAL A 156 5.35 8.90 -1.12
N ILE A 157 4.69 9.95 -0.65
CA ILE A 157 3.27 9.88 -0.27
C ILE A 157 2.42 10.76 -1.20
N THR A 158 1.30 10.23 -1.69
CA THR A 158 0.35 11.02 -2.50
C THR A 158 -0.27 12.14 -1.69
N MET A 159 -0.33 13.34 -2.26
CA MET A 159 -0.92 14.51 -1.60
C MET A 159 -2.38 14.71 -1.95
N ASN A 160 -2.77 14.26 -3.14
CA ASN A 160 -4.12 14.44 -3.68
C ASN A 160 -4.74 13.08 -4.01
N LYS A 161 -6.07 13.05 -4.02
CA LYS A 161 -6.84 11.93 -4.56
C LYS A 161 -6.50 11.75 -6.04
N VAL A 162 -6.49 10.51 -6.51
CA VAL A 162 -6.13 10.16 -7.90
C VAL A 162 -7.29 9.43 -8.53
N ASP A 163 -7.82 9.96 -9.63
CA ASP A 163 -8.86 9.29 -10.41
C ASP A 163 -8.25 8.07 -11.12
N LEU A 164 -8.80 6.88 -10.83
CA LEU A 164 -8.36 5.61 -11.39
C LEU A 164 -9.25 5.13 -12.54
N THR A 165 -10.35 5.84 -12.83
CA THR A 165 -11.26 5.54 -13.95
C THR A 165 -10.63 5.87 -15.30
N VAL A 166 -9.65 6.79 -15.30
CA VAL A 166 -8.86 7.17 -16.47
C VAL A 166 -7.43 6.66 -16.35
N ALA A 167 -6.74 6.55 -17.49
CA ALA A 167 -5.34 6.10 -17.49
C ALA A 167 -4.43 7.13 -16.80
N ASN A 168 -3.60 6.60 -15.89
CA ASN A 168 -2.38 7.21 -15.34
C ASN A 168 -2.49 8.72 -15.05
N GLN A 169 -2.96 9.05 -13.85
CA GLN A 169 -3.16 10.42 -13.40
C GLN A 169 -2.01 10.94 -12.56
N GLN A 170 -1.88 12.26 -12.53
CA GLN A 170 -0.85 12.94 -11.76
C GLN A 170 -1.32 13.16 -10.31
N SER A 171 -0.38 13.09 -9.38
CA SER A 171 -0.57 13.56 -8.01
C SER A 171 0.60 14.42 -7.57
N GLY A 172 0.36 15.30 -6.60
CA GLY A 172 1.46 15.90 -5.84
C GLY A 172 2.04 14.82 -4.95
N LEU A 173 3.36 14.78 -4.81
CA LEU A 173 4.05 13.73 -4.07
C LEU A 173 4.91 14.35 -2.97
N LEU A 174 4.63 13.97 -1.73
CA LEU A 174 5.35 14.41 -0.55
C LEU A 174 6.63 13.60 -0.38
N VAL A 175 7.77 14.30 -0.40
CA VAL A 175 9.10 13.75 -0.15
C VAL A 175 9.49 13.97 1.32
N ARG A 176 9.22 15.17 1.86
CA ARG A 176 9.54 15.56 3.23
C ARG A 176 8.39 16.28 3.91
N GLY A 177 8.08 15.87 5.12
CA GLY A 177 6.98 16.49 5.86
C GLY A 177 6.59 15.80 7.14
N THR A 178 5.37 16.09 7.59
CA THR A 178 4.74 15.45 8.74
C THR A 178 3.36 14.95 8.34
N VAL A 179 3.07 13.69 8.64
CA VAL A 179 1.84 12.98 8.29
C VAL A 179 1.26 12.34 9.53
N ASN A 180 -0.03 12.58 9.76
CA ASN A 180 -0.81 11.92 10.80
C ASN A 180 -1.16 10.50 10.37
N GLU A 181 -0.62 9.52 11.10
CA GLU A 181 -0.76 8.10 10.79
C GLU A 181 -2.21 7.64 10.91
N SER A 182 -2.99 8.22 11.84
CA SER A 182 -4.40 7.84 12.04
C SER A 182 -5.29 8.22 10.85
N CYS A 183 -4.84 9.13 9.99
CA CYS A 183 -5.53 9.53 8.76
C CYS A 183 -5.09 8.71 7.55
N MET A 184 -4.09 7.84 7.68
CA MET A 184 -3.62 7.02 6.55
C MET A 184 -4.64 5.94 6.19
N PRO A 185 -4.96 5.77 4.90
CA PRO A 185 -5.93 4.77 4.45
C PRO A 185 -5.42 3.33 4.54
N PHE A 186 -4.09 3.14 4.54
CA PHE A 186 -3.44 1.84 4.57
C PHE A 186 -2.43 1.76 5.71
N PRO A 187 -2.27 0.59 6.35
CA PRO A 187 -1.38 0.43 7.49
C PRO A 187 0.09 0.52 7.07
N VAL A 188 0.91 1.11 7.93
CA VAL A 188 2.35 1.29 7.71
C VAL A 188 3.09 0.84 8.96
N ASP A 189 3.97 -0.15 8.82
CA ASP A 189 4.79 -0.60 9.94
C ASP A 189 6.00 0.32 10.20
N LYS A 190 6.69 0.07 11.32
CA LYS A 190 7.84 0.84 11.76
C LYS A 190 8.99 0.83 10.75
N ASP A 191 9.22 -0.30 10.07
CA ASP A 191 10.36 -0.48 9.17
C ASP A 191 10.09 0.20 7.82
N LEU A 192 8.84 0.16 7.32
CA LEU A 192 8.40 0.98 6.18
C LEU A 192 8.56 2.48 6.46
N LYS A 193 8.22 2.95 7.67
CA LYS A 193 8.45 4.35 8.06
C LYS A 193 9.93 4.69 8.07
N ALA A 194 10.80 3.76 8.46
CA ALA A 194 12.24 3.97 8.45
C ALA A 194 12.80 4.15 7.02
N LEU A 195 12.22 3.48 6.02
CA LEU A 195 12.56 3.71 4.61
C LEU A 195 12.18 5.12 4.13
N MET A 196 11.12 5.70 4.70
CA MET A 196 10.69 7.10 4.47
C MET A 196 11.24 8.05 5.55
N SER A 197 12.55 7.99 5.80
CA SER A 197 13.22 8.72 6.90
C SER A 197 13.00 10.24 6.95
N PHE A 198 12.55 10.81 5.84
CA PHE A 198 12.27 12.23 5.64
C PHE A 198 10.84 12.65 5.98
N ILE A 199 9.96 11.68 6.22
CA ILE A 199 8.57 11.89 6.60
C ILE A 199 8.42 11.52 8.07
N ARG A 200 7.98 12.49 8.87
CA ARG A 200 7.63 12.24 10.27
C ARG A 200 6.19 11.75 10.35
N PHE A 201 6.01 10.53 10.81
CA PHE A 201 4.69 9.99 11.14
C PHE A 201 4.35 10.34 12.59
N VAL A 202 3.17 10.92 12.82
CA VAL A 202 2.66 11.35 14.14
C VAL A 202 1.32 10.75 14.47
#